data_AF-A0A7X7WJ43-F1
#
_entry.id   AF-A0A7X7WJ43-F1
#
_cell.length_a   1.000
_cell.length_b   1.000
_cell.length_c   1.000
_cell.angle_alpha   90.00
_cell.angle_beta   90.00
_cell.angle_gamma   90.00
#
_symmetry.space_group_name_H-M   'P 1'
#
loop_
_entity.id
_entity.type
_entity.pdbx_description
1 polymer ?
#
loop_
_entity_poly.entity_id
_entity_poly.type
_entity_poly.pdbx_seq_one_letter_code
_entity_poly.pdbx_strand_id
1 'polypeptide(L)'
;MKRAIFCLVVTVLSMRLTYAGNLATKQSSNQPSVEFFREEITLSVSDSQATINGTYYFRNNTDEDWEFPVLFPFYMDSLSLFPFLIRPYFIDSSKVVDLNYRIIEKANSISLAIPLKPHSTTIWHLDYAQKIKAQKARYIITSTNIWGKPLEEATCKFIVPSKFNNVVTWPAADTSYTDGTNTVFLSHQKEFLPQRDMEVSWRKK
;
A
#
# COMPACT_ATOMS: atom_id res chain seq x y z
N MET A 1 -18.68 -19.58 -4.05
CA MET A 1 -17.71 -19.73 -5.16
C MET A 1 -16.53 -18.80 -4.90
N LYS A 2 -15.39 -19.34 -4.44
CA LYS A 2 -14.18 -18.56 -4.17
C LYS A 2 -13.42 -18.38 -5.49
N ARG A 3 -13.44 -17.17 -6.05
CA ARG A 3 -12.47 -16.77 -7.08
C ARG A 3 -11.47 -15.87 -6.39
N ALA A 4 -10.38 -16.46 -5.89
CA ALA A 4 -9.17 -15.71 -5.61
C ALA A 4 -8.58 -15.35 -6.97
N ILE A 5 -8.75 -14.10 -7.39
CA ILE A 5 -8.03 -13.56 -8.54
C ILE A 5 -6.60 -13.31 -8.04
N PHE A 6 -5.71 -14.24 -8.35
CA PHE A 6 -4.27 -13.98 -8.32
C PHE A 6 -4.01 -12.89 -9.37
N CYS A 7 -3.76 -11.67 -8.90
CA CYS A 7 -3.45 -10.55 -9.77
C CYS A 7 -1.98 -10.64 -10.20
N LEU A 8 -1.77 -10.46 -11.50
CA LEU A 8 -0.54 -10.58 -12.24
C LEU A 8 0.57 -9.69 -11.64
N VAL A 9 1.64 -10.32 -11.17
CA VAL A 9 2.89 -9.65 -10.76
C VAL A 9 3.49 -8.94 -11.97
N VAL A 10 3.99 -7.73 -11.76
CA VAL A 10 4.67 -6.88 -12.73
C VAL A 10 5.55 -7.72 -13.66
N THR A 11 5.12 -7.87 -14.91
CA THR A 11 6.02 -8.29 -15.99
C THR A 11 6.89 -7.09 -16.30
N VAL A 12 8.14 -7.08 -15.82
CA VAL A 12 9.17 -6.21 -16.40
C VAL A 12 9.38 -6.74 -17.82
N LEU A 13 8.74 -6.08 -18.79
CA LEU A 13 8.87 -6.42 -20.20
C LEU A 13 10.32 -6.10 -20.63
N SER A 14 11.20 -7.08 -20.58
CA SER A 14 12.55 -6.97 -21.12
C SER A 14 12.48 -6.92 -22.65
N MET A 15 12.32 -5.72 -23.21
CA MET A 15 12.41 -5.50 -24.65
C MET A 15 13.88 -5.48 -25.05
N ARG A 16 14.43 -6.65 -25.42
CA ARG A 16 15.76 -6.73 -26.06
C ARG A 16 15.62 -6.35 -27.53
N LEU A 17 16.00 -5.14 -27.89
CA LEU A 17 16.42 -4.83 -29.26
C LEU A 17 17.85 -5.35 -29.42
N THR A 18 17.99 -6.41 -30.21
CA THR A 18 19.27 -6.94 -30.68
C THR A 18 20.00 -5.88 -31.50
N TYR A 19 21.14 -5.41 -31.01
CA TYR A 19 22.21 -4.91 -31.86
C TYR A 19 23.50 -5.61 -31.45
N ALA A 20 24.08 -6.34 -32.40
CA ALA A 20 25.30 -7.10 -32.23
C ALA A 20 26.49 -6.14 -32.05
N GLY A 21 27.31 -6.39 -31.04
CA GLY A 21 28.55 -5.67 -30.80
C GLY A 21 29.19 -6.14 -29.50
N ASN A 22 30.20 -7.00 -29.62
CA ASN A 22 31.01 -7.54 -28.54
C ASN A 22 31.51 -6.46 -27.56
N LEU A 23 30.99 -6.46 -26.33
CA LEU A 23 31.72 -6.00 -25.14
C LEU A 23 31.34 -6.88 -23.95
N ALA A 24 32.36 -7.29 -23.22
CA ALA A 24 32.37 -8.22 -22.11
C ALA A 24 31.13 -8.13 -21.20
N THR A 25 30.39 -9.23 -21.10
CA THR A 25 29.31 -9.40 -20.12
C THR A 25 29.91 -9.51 -18.72
N LYS A 26 30.12 -8.37 -18.07
CA LYS A 26 30.20 -8.30 -16.61
C LYS A 26 28.79 -8.49 -16.09
N GLN A 27 28.42 -9.75 -15.87
CA GLN A 27 27.22 -10.13 -15.15
C GLN A 27 27.43 -9.73 -13.68
N SER A 28 26.91 -8.57 -13.25
CA SER A 28 26.84 -8.22 -11.82
C SER A 28 25.45 -8.51 -11.27
N SER A 29 25.42 -9.37 -10.26
CA SER A 29 24.32 -9.68 -9.36
C SER A 29 23.74 -8.44 -8.65
N ASN A 30 22.42 -8.23 -8.72
CA ASN A 30 21.53 -7.88 -7.59
C ASN A 30 20.17 -7.32 -8.08
N GLN A 31 19.06 -7.76 -7.47
CA GLN A 31 17.79 -7.02 -7.46
C GLN A 31 17.82 -5.91 -6.38
N PRO A 32 16.81 -5.03 -6.32
CA PRO A 32 16.48 -3.94 -7.22
C PRO A 32 17.20 -2.64 -6.80
N SER A 33 17.37 -1.70 -7.73
CA SER A 33 17.99 -0.41 -7.45
C SER A 33 17.06 0.62 -6.79
N VAL A 34 15.82 0.21 -6.53
CA VAL A 34 14.81 0.92 -5.76
C VAL A 34 14.36 0.01 -4.62
N GLU A 35 14.20 0.56 -3.42
CA GLU A 35 13.78 -0.19 -2.24
C GLU A 35 12.50 0.38 -1.64
N PHE A 36 11.50 -0.45 -1.42
CA PHE A 36 10.37 -0.15 -0.55
C PHE A 36 10.68 -0.68 0.85
N PHE A 37 10.85 0.21 1.82
CA PHE A 37 11.41 -0.16 3.12
C PHE A 37 10.55 0.23 4.33
N ARG A 38 9.61 1.17 4.17
CA ARG A 38 8.71 1.59 5.24
C ARG A 38 7.32 1.90 4.70
N GLU A 39 6.32 1.59 5.52
CA GLU A 39 4.92 1.87 5.23
C GLU A 39 4.19 2.32 6.51
N GLU A 40 3.29 3.29 6.38
CA GLU A 40 2.41 3.73 7.45
C GLU A 40 0.97 3.77 6.95
N ILE A 41 0.12 2.92 7.52
CA ILE A 41 -1.27 2.77 7.10
C ILE A 41 -2.18 3.13 8.25
N THR A 42 -3.10 4.06 7.99
CA THR A 42 -4.26 4.31 8.85
C THR A 42 -5.52 3.79 8.18
N LEU A 43 -6.16 2.79 8.80
CA LEU A 43 -7.47 2.29 8.42
C LEU A 43 -8.52 2.84 9.38
N SER A 44 -9.34 3.76 8.89
CA SER A 44 -10.47 4.32 9.62
C SER A 44 -11.77 3.69 9.14
N VAL A 45 -12.65 3.29 10.05
CA VAL A 45 -13.95 2.72 9.71
C VAL A 45 -15.10 3.53 10.28
N SER A 46 -16.23 3.51 9.59
CA SER A 46 -17.52 4.05 10.04
C SER A 46 -18.61 2.99 9.85
N ASP A 47 -19.89 3.38 9.98
CA ASP A 47 -21.00 2.44 9.82
C ASP A 47 -21.13 1.87 8.40
N SER A 48 -20.61 2.57 7.38
CA SER A 48 -20.79 2.22 5.95
C SER A 48 -19.55 2.49 5.08
N GLN A 49 -18.44 2.95 5.65
CA GLN A 49 -17.24 3.31 4.89
C GLN A 49 -15.96 2.91 5.60
N ALA A 50 -14.96 2.55 4.82
CA ALA A 50 -13.56 2.43 5.23
C ALA A 50 -12.73 3.48 4.47
N THR A 51 -11.88 4.18 5.19
CA THR A 51 -10.90 5.12 4.63
C THR A 51 -9.52 4.61 4.94
N ILE A 52 -8.65 4.62 3.93
CA ILE A 52 -7.24 4.33 4.04
C ILE A 52 -6.47 5.61 3.79
N ASN A 53 -5.55 5.92 4.71
CA ASN A 53 -4.48 6.88 4.50
C ASN A 53 -3.17 6.12 4.53
N GLY A 54 -2.53 5.98 3.38
CA GLY A 54 -1.27 5.25 3.23
C GLY A 54 -0.11 6.17 2.94
N THR A 55 1.01 5.95 3.61
CA THR A 55 2.30 6.60 3.35
C THR A 55 3.35 5.53 3.07
N TYR A 56 4.06 5.64 1.95
CA TYR A 56 4.98 4.65 1.42
C TYR A 56 6.34 5.29 1.19
N TYR A 57 7.40 4.63 1.65
CA TYR A 57 8.74 5.15 1.61
C TYR A 57 9.61 4.32 0.65
N PHE A 58 10.09 4.98 -0.40
CA PHE A 58 10.96 4.37 -1.40
C PHE A 58 12.33 5.02 -1.37
N ARG A 59 13.41 4.22 -1.45
CA ARG A 59 14.77 4.72 -1.71
C ARG A 59 15.14 4.41 -3.14
N ASN A 60 15.68 5.38 -3.85
CA ASN A 60 16.38 5.14 -5.11
C ASN A 60 17.88 5.16 -4.84
N ASN A 61 18.54 4.01 -5.04
CA ASN A 61 19.98 3.83 -4.81
C ASN A 61 20.79 3.97 -6.12
N THR A 62 20.17 4.44 -7.20
CA THR A 62 20.84 4.72 -8.47
C THR A 62 21.31 6.17 -8.56
N ASP A 63 22.15 6.41 -9.56
CA ASP A 63 22.58 7.75 -9.99
C ASP A 63 21.57 8.43 -10.93
N GLU A 64 20.42 7.79 -11.25
CA GLU A 64 19.48 8.26 -12.27
C GLU A 64 18.11 8.64 -11.69
N ASP A 65 17.49 9.64 -12.32
CA ASP A 65 16.06 9.91 -12.13
C ASP A 65 15.26 8.72 -12.67
N TRP A 66 14.28 8.24 -11.89
CA TRP A 66 13.47 7.09 -12.27
C TRP A 66 11.97 7.40 -12.08
N GLU A 67 11.16 7.17 -13.11
CA GLU A 67 9.68 7.14 -13.01
C GLU A 67 9.19 5.72 -12.68
N PHE A 68 8.98 5.43 -11.39
CA PHE A 68 8.75 4.07 -10.91
C PHE A 68 7.30 3.65 -11.17
N PRO A 69 7.05 2.67 -12.05
CA PRO A 69 5.68 2.26 -12.37
C PRO A 69 5.07 1.49 -11.22
N VAL A 70 3.89 1.94 -10.77
CA VAL A 70 3.13 1.30 -9.69
C VAL A 70 1.79 0.82 -10.24
N LEU A 71 1.46 -0.43 -9.89
CA LEU A 71 0.11 -0.98 -9.97
C LEU A 71 -0.38 -1.22 -8.54
N PHE A 72 -1.31 -0.39 -8.07
CA PHE A 72 -1.81 -0.44 -6.71
C PHE A 72 -3.17 -1.15 -6.66
N PRO A 73 -3.27 -2.34 -6.05
CA PRO A 73 -4.53 -3.07 -5.95
C PRO A 73 -5.39 -2.58 -4.79
N PHE A 74 -6.71 -2.58 -4.98
CA PHE A 74 -7.67 -2.39 -3.89
C PHE A 74 -8.29 -3.72 -3.47
N TYR A 75 -8.45 -3.90 -2.16
CA TYR A 75 -9.25 -5.01 -1.66
C TYR A 75 -10.71 -4.83 -2.08
N MET A 76 -11.27 -5.83 -2.74
CA MET A 76 -12.67 -5.83 -3.15
C MET A 76 -13.30 -7.21 -2.96
N ASP A 77 -14.56 -7.20 -2.54
CA ASP A 77 -15.45 -8.35 -2.53
C ASP A 77 -16.91 -7.87 -2.67
N SER A 78 -17.90 -8.73 -2.45
CA SER A 78 -19.32 -8.34 -2.53
C SER A 78 -19.75 -7.29 -1.48
N LEU A 79 -18.94 -7.08 -0.44
CA LEU A 79 -19.20 -6.24 0.71
C LEU A 79 -18.27 -5.01 0.75
N SER A 80 -17.13 -5.04 0.06
CA SER A 80 -16.18 -3.95 -0.10
C SER A 80 -16.11 -3.52 -1.58
N LEU A 81 -16.70 -2.37 -1.88
CA LEU A 81 -16.79 -1.86 -3.26
C LEU A 81 -15.50 -1.17 -3.70
N PHE A 82 -15.34 -0.97 -5.02
CA PHE A 82 -14.24 -0.17 -5.57
C PHE A 82 -14.22 1.23 -4.93
N PRO A 83 -13.05 1.82 -4.64
CA PRO A 83 -12.99 3.13 -4.01
C PRO A 83 -13.72 4.20 -4.83
N PHE A 84 -14.53 5.03 -4.16
CA PHE A 84 -15.22 6.16 -4.79
C PHE A 84 -14.40 7.46 -4.66
N LEU A 85 -13.33 7.44 -3.86
CA LEU A 85 -12.34 8.49 -3.73
C LEU A 85 -10.96 7.82 -3.78
N ILE A 86 -10.07 8.35 -4.62
CA ILE A 86 -8.68 7.91 -4.75
C ILE A 86 -7.84 9.16 -4.98
N ARG A 87 -6.84 9.37 -4.12
CA ARG A 87 -5.96 10.54 -4.15
C ARG A 87 -4.51 10.12 -3.90
N PRO A 88 -3.75 9.85 -4.96
CA PRO A 88 -2.30 9.70 -4.87
C PRO A 88 -1.63 11.08 -4.91
N TYR A 89 -0.66 11.35 -4.04
CA TYR A 89 0.01 12.64 -3.99
C TYR A 89 1.41 12.57 -3.34
N PHE A 90 2.17 13.66 -3.50
CA PHE A 90 3.38 13.98 -2.74
C PHE A 90 3.20 15.25 -1.93
N ILE A 91 4.05 15.43 -0.92
CA ILE A 91 4.22 16.70 -0.23
C ILE A 91 5.59 17.26 -0.64
N ASP A 92 5.60 18.35 -1.39
CA ASP A 92 6.80 19.10 -1.77
C ASP A 92 6.73 20.49 -1.18
N SER A 93 7.70 20.85 -0.31
CA SER A 93 7.82 22.19 0.24
C SER A 93 6.51 22.70 0.88
N SER A 94 5.84 21.82 1.62
CA SER A 94 4.52 22.03 2.24
C SER A 94 3.33 22.19 1.28
N LYS A 95 3.52 21.91 -0.01
CA LYS A 95 2.44 21.87 -1.02
C LYS A 95 2.11 20.43 -1.36
N VAL A 96 0.82 20.16 -1.49
CA VAL A 96 0.33 18.87 -1.99
C VAL A 96 0.39 18.89 -3.52
N VAL A 97 1.04 17.90 -4.09
CA VAL A 97 1.13 17.67 -5.54
C VAL A 97 0.39 16.38 -5.86
N ASP A 98 -0.81 16.48 -6.42
CA ASP A 98 -1.60 15.32 -6.81
C ASP A 98 -0.98 14.62 -8.04
N LEU A 99 -1.05 13.30 -8.06
CA LEU A 99 -0.56 12.47 -9.17
C LEU A 99 -1.70 12.02 -10.07
N ASN A 100 -1.39 11.97 -11.36
CA ASN A 100 -2.27 11.34 -12.33
C ASN A 100 -2.20 9.82 -12.21
N TYR A 101 -3.35 9.16 -12.35
CA TYR A 101 -3.46 7.72 -12.36
C TYR A 101 -4.48 7.26 -13.39
N ARG A 102 -4.43 5.97 -13.74
CA ARG A 102 -5.42 5.29 -14.57
C ARG A 102 -6.06 4.15 -13.80
N ILE A 103 -7.38 4.04 -13.87
CA ILE A 103 -8.10 2.90 -13.30
C ILE A 103 -7.90 1.68 -14.23
N ILE A 104 -7.56 0.55 -13.63
CA ILE A 104 -7.44 -0.75 -14.30
C ILE A 104 -8.56 -1.65 -13.76
N GLU A 105 -9.75 -1.53 -14.34
CA GLU A 105 -10.98 -2.18 -13.83
C GLU A 105 -10.84 -3.69 -13.68
N LYS A 106 -10.28 -4.38 -14.68
CA LYS A 106 -10.10 -5.85 -14.66
C LYS A 106 -9.21 -6.33 -13.51
N ALA A 107 -8.34 -5.46 -13.01
CA ALA A 107 -7.40 -5.74 -11.92
C ALA A 107 -7.82 -5.11 -10.59
N ASN A 108 -8.97 -4.41 -10.52
CA ASN A 108 -9.40 -3.65 -9.34
C ASN A 108 -8.27 -2.77 -8.78
N SER A 109 -7.54 -2.09 -9.67
CA SER A 109 -6.29 -1.39 -9.33
C SER A 109 -6.26 0.00 -9.95
N ILE A 110 -5.34 0.84 -9.49
CA ILE A 110 -4.84 1.98 -10.27
C ILE A 110 -3.43 1.73 -10.77
N SER A 111 -3.08 2.39 -11.88
CA SER A 111 -1.71 2.47 -12.38
C SER A 111 -1.25 3.92 -12.43
N LEU A 112 -0.04 4.18 -11.97
CA LEU A 112 0.61 5.49 -11.93
C LEU A 112 2.14 5.34 -11.96
N ALA A 113 2.84 6.46 -12.08
CA ALA A 113 4.30 6.52 -11.95
C ALA A 113 4.67 7.41 -10.76
N ILE A 114 5.66 6.97 -9.99
CA ILE A 114 6.23 7.69 -8.86
C ILE A 114 7.60 8.25 -9.27
N PRO A 115 7.82 9.57 -9.24
CA PRO A 115 9.13 10.14 -9.51
C PRO A 115 10.08 9.86 -8.35
N LEU A 116 11.19 9.20 -8.64
CA LEU A 116 12.26 8.89 -7.71
C LEU A 116 13.53 9.64 -8.11
N LYS A 117 14.09 10.40 -7.16
CA LYS A 117 15.35 11.12 -7.35
C LYS A 117 16.56 10.26 -6.98
N PRO A 118 17.71 10.40 -7.65
CA PRO A 118 18.94 9.69 -7.31
C PRO A 118 19.27 9.82 -5.82
N HIS A 119 19.72 8.73 -5.22
CA HIS A 119 20.19 8.65 -3.82
C HIS A 119 19.25 9.31 -2.80
N SER A 120 17.95 9.30 -3.07
CA SER A 120 16.95 10.02 -2.29
C SER A 120 15.83 9.10 -1.82
N THR A 121 15.19 9.50 -0.72
CA THR A 121 13.95 8.88 -0.25
C THR A 121 12.75 9.67 -0.76
N THR A 122 11.87 8.99 -1.49
CA THR A 122 10.58 9.52 -1.92
C THR A 122 9.48 9.03 -0.98
N ILE A 123 8.68 9.95 -0.46
CA ILE A 123 7.52 9.67 0.40
C ILE A 123 6.24 9.84 -0.41
N TRP A 124 5.65 8.74 -0.83
CA TRP A 124 4.39 8.72 -1.58
C TRP A 124 3.20 8.58 -0.64
N HIS A 125 2.13 9.32 -0.91
CA HIS A 125 0.86 9.16 -0.21
C HIS A 125 -0.23 8.64 -1.15
N LEU A 126 -1.06 7.73 -0.64
CA LEU A 126 -2.28 7.29 -1.30
C LEU A 126 -3.41 7.23 -0.28
N ASP A 127 -4.36 8.14 -0.45
CA ASP A 127 -5.61 8.15 0.29
C ASP A 127 -6.73 7.57 -0.57
N TYR A 128 -7.57 6.72 0.01
CA TYR A 128 -8.78 6.28 -0.67
C TYR A 128 -9.90 5.94 0.30
N ALA A 129 -11.14 5.99 -0.21
CA ALA A 129 -12.33 5.63 0.56
C ALA A 129 -13.20 4.63 -0.20
N GLN A 130 -13.65 3.60 0.51
CA GLN A 130 -14.51 2.53 0.00
C GLN A 130 -15.80 2.46 0.80
N LYS A 131 -16.91 2.18 0.11
CA LYS A 131 -18.14 1.76 0.78
C LYS A 131 -17.96 0.33 1.25
N ILE A 132 -18.30 0.08 2.51
CA ILE A 132 -18.32 -1.25 3.13
C ILE A 132 -19.73 -1.59 3.62
N LYS A 133 -20.11 -2.86 3.50
CA LYS A 133 -21.42 -3.39 3.94
C LYS A 133 -21.30 -4.35 5.12
N ALA A 134 -20.08 -4.75 5.47
CA ALA A 134 -19.79 -5.67 6.57
C ALA A 134 -19.24 -4.93 7.79
N GLN A 135 -19.30 -5.56 8.96
CA GLN A 135 -18.59 -5.14 10.17
C GLN A 135 -17.11 -5.57 10.12
N LYS A 136 -16.49 -5.37 8.96
CA LYS A 136 -15.10 -5.73 8.66
C LYS A 136 -14.57 -4.85 7.54
N ALA A 137 -13.32 -4.43 7.69
CA ALA A 137 -12.56 -3.72 6.65
C ALA A 137 -11.17 -4.34 6.53
N ARG A 138 -10.60 -4.30 5.33
CA ARG A 138 -9.31 -4.92 5.01
C ARG A 138 -8.49 -4.04 4.08
N TYR A 139 -7.19 -4.04 4.30
CA TYR A 139 -6.17 -3.39 3.48
C TYR A 139 -5.11 -4.42 3.06
N ILE A 140 -4.77 -4.45 1.76
CA ILE A 140 -3.79 -5.39 1.21
C ILE A 140 -2.39 -4.90 1.60
N ILE A 141 -1.77 -5.57 2.56
CA ILE A 141 -0.37 -5.30 2.95
C ILE A 141 0.56 -6.47 2.57
N THR A 142 0.00 -7.63 2.24
CA THR A 142 0.76 -8.82 1.80
C THR A 142 1.48 -8.65 0.47
N SER A 143 1.11 -7.64 -0.33
CA SER A 143 1.79 -7.30 -1.59
C SER A 143 3.24 -6.85 -1.38
N THR A 144 3.60 -6.41 -0.18
CA THR A 144 4.99 -6.13 0.25
C THR A 144 5.93 -7.32 0.01
N ASN A 145 5.43 -8.56 0.09
CA ASN A 145 6.23 -9.77 -0.10
C ASN A 145 6.84 -9.86 -1.52
N ILE A 146 6.30 -9.15 -2.52
CA ILE A 146 6.84 -9.11 -3.88
C ILE A 146 8.25 -8.48 -3.91
N TRP A 147 8.58 -7.63 -2.93
CA TRP A 147 9.89 -6.98 -2.82
C TRP A 147 11.01 -7.91 -2.34
N GLY A 148 10.67 -9.15 -1.95
CA GLY A 148 11.65 -10.19 -1.61
C GLY A 148 12.42 -9.96 -0.31
N LYS A 149 12.12 -8.88 0.43
CA LYS A 149 12.66 -8.60 1.76
C LYS A 149 11.57 -8.02 2.69
N PRO A 150 11.69 -8.18 4.02
CA PRO A 150 10.82 -7.50 4.98
C PRO A 150 10.92 -5.98 4.86
N LEU A 151 9.84 -5.28 5.22
CA LEU A 151 9.91 -3.85 5.50
C LEU A 151 10.75 -3.63 6.76
N GLU A 152 11.63 -2.64 6.76
CA GLU A 152 12.38 -2.25 7.96
C GLU A 152 11.41 -1.82 9.06
N GLU A 153 10.38 -1.05 8.70
CA GLU A 153 9.35 -0.57 9.62
C GLU A 153 7.96 -0.56 8.97
N ALA A 154 6.94 -0.96 9.72
CA ALA A 154 5.55 -0.76 9.34
C ALA A 154 4.73 -0.26 10.53
N THR A 155 3.94 0.78 10.31
CA THR A 155 2.98 1.27 11.31
C THR A 155 1.57 1.04 10.83
N CYS A 156 0.79 0.26 11.58
CA CYS A 156 -0.62 -0.01 11.33
C CYS A 156 -1.47 0.67 12.40
N LYS A 157 -2.30 1.63 11.98
CA LYS A 157 -3.24 2.35 12.84
C LYS A 157 -4.67 2.02 12.44
N PHE A 158 -5.50 1.65 13.41
CA PHE A 158 -6.93 1.47 13.22
C PHE A 158 -7.68 2.54 14.00
N ILE A 159 -8.61 3.23 13.35
CA ILE A 159 -9.49 4.21 13.97
C ILE A 159 -10.92 3.71 13.85
N VAL A 160 -11.53 3.45 15.00
CA VAL A 160 -12.81 2.73 15.08
C VAL A 160 -13.76 3.51 16.01
N PRO A 161 -15.03 3.74 15.66
CA PRO A 161 -15.98 4.39 16.56
C PRO A 161 -16.10 3.66 17.89
N SER A 162 -16.03 4.38 19.02
CA SER A 162 -16.10 3.78 20.37
C SER A 162 -17.44 3.12 20.69
N LYS A 163 -18.45 3.31 19.83
CA LYS A 163 -19.73 2.60 19.90
C LYS A 163 -19.64 1.15 19.39
N PHE A 164 -18.60 0.78 18.66
CA PHE A 164 -18.40 -0.58 18.16
C PHE A 164 -17.85 -1.49 19.27
N ASN A 165 -18.38 -2.70 19.36
CA ASN A 165 -18.00 -3.69 20.36
C ASN A 165 -17.17 -4.81 19.75
N ASN A 166 -16.43 -5.55 20.58
CA ASN A 166 -15.65 -6.72 20.17
C ASN A 166 -14.74 -6.42 18.97
N VAL A 167 -14.04 -5.28 19.04
CA VAL A 167 -13.11 -4.87 17.98
C VAL A 167 -11.91 -5.80 18.00
N VAL A 168 -11.61 -6.40 16.85
CA VAL A 168 -10.45 -7.26 16.65
C VAL A 168 -9.65 -6.72 15.47
N THR A 169 -8.37 -6.47 15.70
CA THR A 169 -7.44 -5.98 14.68
C THR A 169 -6.37 -7.03 14.35
N TRP A 170 -5.92 -7.00 13.10
CA TRP A 170 -4.65 -7.60 12.71
C TRP A 170 -3.89 -6.60 11.83
N PRO A 171 -2.61 -6.29 12.08
CA PRO A 171 -1.80 -6.76 13.21
C PRO A 171 -2.43 -6.44 14.57
N ALA A 172 -2.09 -7.25 15.58
CA ALA A 172 -2.54 -6.98 16.94
C ALA A 172 -1.96 -5.64 17.40
N ALA A 173 -2.78 -4.86 18.08
CA ALA A 173 -2.36 -3.55 18.58
C ALA A 173 -1.38 -3.73 19.74
N ASP A 174 -0.28 -2.98 19.72
CA ASP A 174 0.63 -2.86 20.85
C ASP A 174 0.03 -1.93 21.91
N THR A 175 -0.71 -0.92 21.44
CA THR A 175 -1.36 0.08 22.29
C THR A 175 -2.74 0.44 21.76
N SER A 176 -3.62 0.87 22.66
CA SER A 176 -4.92 1.42 22.31
C SER A 176 -5.30 2.57 23.23
N TYR A 177 -5.97 3.59 22.70
CA TYR A 177 -6.47 4.72 23.47
C TYR A 177 -7.75 5.28 22.86
N THR A 178 -8.51 6.02 23.66
CA THR A 178 -9.70 6.74 23.18
C THR A 178 -9.31 8.15 22.76
N ASP A 179 -9.78 8.56 21.59
CA ASP A 179 -9.63 9.90 21.04
C ASP A 179 -11.02 10.42 20.62
N GLY A 180 -11.60 11.25 21.49
CA GLY A 180 -12.99 11.72 21.33
C GLY A 180 -13.99 10.56 21.25
N THR A 181 -14.67 10.44 20.11
CA THR A 181 -15.68 9.40 19.84
C THR A 181 -15.10 8.14 19.20
N ASN A 182 -13.77 8.07 19.06
CA ASN A 182 -13.07 6.95 18.44
C ASN A 182 -12.18 6.23 19.45
N THR A 183 -11.97 4.95 19.21
CA THR A 183 -10.92 4.13 19.79
C THR A 183 -9.85 3.94 18.72
N VAL A 184 -8.61 4.24 19.08
CA VAL A 184 -7.43 4.10 18.23
C VAL A 184 -6.66 2.87 18.69
N PHE A 185 -6.27 2.03 17.74
CA PHE A 185 -5.40 0.88 17.94
C PHE A 185 -4.13 1.08 17.11
N LEU A 186 -2.97 0.98 17.74
CA LEU A 186 -1.68 1.20 17.08
C LEU A 186 -0.81 -0.06 17.19
N SER A 187 -0.24 -0.47 16.06
CA SER A 187 0.73 -1.54 15.96
C SER A 187 1.96 -1.04 15.21
N HIS A 188 3.14 -1.26 15.77
CA HIS A 188 4.43 -0.95 15.18
C HIS A 188 5.23 -2.24 14.98
N GLN A 189 5.61 -2.49 13.74
CA GLN A 189 6.30 -3.70 13.33
C GLN A 189 7.70 -3.34 12.79
N LYS A 190 8.69 -4.17 13.12
CA LYS A 190 10.06 -4.09 12.59
C LYS A 190 10.41 -5.36 11.86
N GLU A 191 11.21 -5.27 10.80
CA GLU A 191 11.53 -6.43 9.93
C GLU A 191 10.24 -7.17 9.51
N PHE A 192 9.26 -6.39 9.06
CA PHE A 192 7.88 -6.84 8.88
C PHE A 192 7.67 -7.49 7.52
N LEU A 193 7.33 -8.78 7.54
CA LEU A 193 6.96 -9.57 6.36
C LEU A 193 5.54 -10.16 6.54
N PRO A 194 4.48 -9.43 6.17
CA PRO A 194 3.11 -9.78 6.49
C PRO A 194 2.66 -11.09 5.84
N GLN A 195 2.10 -11.99 6.66
CA GLN A 195 1.52 -13.26 6.22
C GLN A 195 0.01 -13.20 5.96
N ARG A 196 -0.62 -12.07 6.31
CA ARG A 196 -2.03 -11.80 6.01
C ARG A 196 -2.22 -10.29 5.84
N ASP A 197 -3.42 -9.90 5.44
CA ASP A 197 -3.78 -8.51 5.18
C ASP A 197 -4.18 -7.78 6.46
N MET A 198 -3.89 -6.48 6.53
CA MET A 198 -4.32 -5.61 7.62
C MET A 198 -5.86 -5.61 7.68
N GLU A 199 -6.42 -5.89 8.85
CA GLU A 199 -7.85 -6.15 8.99
C GLU A 199 -8.37 -5.63 10.32
N VAL A 200 -9.57 -5.06 10.31
CA VAL A 200 -10.35 -4.77 11.52
C VAL A 200 -11.74 -5.34 11.36
N SER A 201 -12.25 -5.96 12.42
CA SER A 201 -13.62 -6.45 12.51
C SER A 201 -14.26 -6.02 13.83
N TRP A 202 -15.57 -5.90 13.85
CA TRP A 202 -16.31 -5.42 15.01
C TRP A 202 -17.73 -5.98 15.05
N ARG A 203 -18.46 -5.65 16.11
CA ARG A 203 -19.91 -5.82 16.20
C ARG A 203 -20.57 -4.45 16.39
N LYS A 204 -21.73 -4.26 15.75
CA LYS A 204 -22.60 -3.14 16.07
C LYS A 204 -23.26 -3.43 17.44
N LYS A 205 -23.41 -2.39 18.25
CA LYS A 205 -24.25 -2.46 19.46
C LYS A 205 -25.68 -2.80 19.10
#